data_AF-A0A435XW30-F1
#
_entry.id   AF-A0A435XW30-F1
#
_cell.length_a   1.000
_cell.length_b   1.000
_cell.length_c   1.000
_cell.angle_alpha   90.00
_cell.angle_beta   90.00
_cell.angle_gamma   90.00
#
_symmetry.space_group_name_H-M   'P 1'
#
loop_
_entity.id
_entity.type
_entity.pdbx_description
1 polymer ?
#
loop_
_entity_poly.entity_id
_entity_poly.type
_entity_poly.pdbx_seq_one_letter_code
_entity_poly.pdbx_strand_id
1 'polypeptide(L)'
;MGFRHVLTEESPNLQIVEMREMLDDREKAYSEASALLERHPDLAAIYNVGAGNTGIARALKEHGRAQSMVFLGHEVTDGTKDLLLDGTLDAVIDQNPRVEAREALNTLTHAVRGLPYELHQPRLQVIFKENIPEI
;
A
#
# COMPACT_ATOMS: atom_id res chain seq x y z
N MET A 1 -7.52 -4.38 15.97
CA MET A 1 -7.50 -2.94 15.65
C MET A 1 -7.03 -2.76 14.21
N GLY A 2 -7.52 -1.76 13.49
CA GLY A 2 -7.14 -1.47 12.10
C GLY A 2 -7.03 0.03 11.85
N PHE A 3 -6.67 0.44 10.62
CA PHE A 3 -6.34 1.84 10.28
C PHE A 3 -7.34 2.87 10.82
N ARG A 4 -8.65 2.68 10.56
CA ARG A 4 -9.70 3.62 10.98
C ARG A 4 -9.74 3.84 12.50
N HIS A 5 -9.52 2.77 13.25
CA HIS A 5 -9.56 2.79 14.70
C HIS A 5 -8.35 3.57 15.24
N VAL A 6 -7.15 3.23 14.77
CA VAL A 6 -5.92 3.94 15.13
C VAL A 6 -6.01 5.43 14.78
N LEU A 7 -6.51 5.78 13.59
CA LEU A 7 -6.64 7.18 13.18
C LEU A 7 -7.60 7.96 14.10
N THR A 8 -8.72 7.34 14.47
CA THR A 8 -9.73 7.98 15.34
C THR A 8 -9.21 8.18 16.76
N GLU A 9 -8.44 7.23 17.28
CA GLU A 9 -7.93 7.28 18.66
C GLU A 9 -6.67 8.15 18.79
N GLU A 10 -5.74 8.06 17.83
CA GLU A 10 -4.40 8.65 17.95
C GLU A 10 -4.21 9.93 17.12
N SER A 11 -5.08 10.19 16.13
CA SER A 11 -4.95 11.32 15.21
C SER A 11 -6.28 12.06 15.01
N PRO A 12 -6.86 12.66 16.07
CA PRO A 12 -8.20 13.26 16.02
C PRO A 12 -8.34 14.43 15.04
N ASN A 13 -7.22 15.00 14.58
CA ASN A 13 -7.20 16.08 13.59
C ASN A 13 -7.22 15.58 12.14
N LEU A 14 -7.11 14.25 11.91
CA LEU A 14 -7.21 13.64 10.59
C LEU A 14 -8.59 13.02 10.42
N GLN A 15 -9.22 13.29 9.28
CA GLN A 15 -10.53 12.75 8.93
C GLN A 15 -10.42 11.91 7.65
N ILE A 16 -11.03 10.72 7.67
CA ILE A 16 -11.26 9.94 6.46
C ILE A 16 -12.44 10.58 5.73
N VAL A 17 -12.15 11.30 4.65
CA VAL A 17 -13.17 12.01 3.85
C VAL A 17 -13.88 11.08 2.87
N GLU A 18 -13.17 10.11 2.31
CA GLU A 18 -13.67 9.21 1.26
C GLU A 18 -13.00 7.82 1.35
N MET A 19 -13.68 6.80 0.84
CA MET A 19 -13.13 5.46 0.60
C MET A 19 -13.50 5.03 -0.81
N ARG A 20 -12.52 4.58 -1.60
CA ARG A 20 -12.73 4.24 -3.01
C ARG A 20 -12.30 2.80 -3.27
N GLU A 21 -13.04 2.13 -4.14
CA GLU A 21 -12.75 0.77 -4.59
C GLU A 21 -12.31 0.79 -6.05
N MET A 22 -11.08 0.39 -6.31
CA MET A 22 -10.50 0.40 -7.65
C MET A 22 -10.36 -1.00 -8.27
N LEU A 23 -10.75 -2.07 -7.56
CA LEU A 23 -10.73 -3.46 -8.07
C LEU A 23 -9.36 -3.87 -8.63
N ASP A 24 -8.27 -3.39 -8.01
CA ASP A 24 -6.89 -3.61 -8.45
C ASP A 24 -6.55 -3.14 -9.86
N ASP A 25 -7.41 -2.32 -10.47
CA ASP A 25 -7.23 -1.76 -11.81
C ASP A 25 -6.50 -0.41 -11.75
N ARG A 26 -5.41 -0.28 -12.50
CA ARG A 26 -4.54 0.92 -12.50
C ARG A 26 -5.22 2.14 -13.11
N GLU A 27 -6.05 1.96 -14.14
CA GLU A 27 -6.75 3.07 -14.79
C GLU A 27 -7.91 3.54 -13.93
N LYS A 28 -8.59 2.62 -13.24
CA LYS A 28 -9.58 2.97 -12.22
C LYS A 28 -8.92 3.66 -11.02
N ALA A 29 -7.76 3.18 -10.57
CA ALA A 29 -6.99 3.84 -9.51
C ALA A 29 -6.68 5.31 -9.85
N TYR A 30 -6.26 5.55 -11.10
CA TYR A 30 -6.03 6.90 -11.61
C TYR A 30 -7.31 7.74 -11.61
N SER A 31 -8.41 7.26 -12.20
CA SER A 31 -9.64 8.04 -12.31
C SER A 31 -10.24 8.38 -10.95
N GLU A 32 -10.21 7.42 -10.01
CA GLU A 32 -10.67 7.62 -8.64
C GLU A 32 -9.78 8.62 -7.90
N ALA A 33 -8.46 8.54 -8.03
CA ALA A 33 -7.53 9.49 -7.42
C ALA A 33 -7.69 10.90 -7.97
N SER A 34 -7.80 11.07 -9.29
CA SER A 34 -8.08 12.37 -9.92
C SER A 34 -9.39 12.96 -9.39
N ALA A 35 -10.46 12.17 -9.35
CA ALA A 35 -11.76 12.62 -8.84
C ALA A 35 -11.73 12.98 -7.34
N LEU A 36 -10.85 12.36 -6.55
CA LEU A 36 -10.63 12.75 -5.14
C LEU A 36 -9.90 14.09 -5.03
N LEU A 37 -8.84 14.28 -5.81
CA LEU A 37 -8.04 15.51 -5.80
C LEU A 37 -8.86 16.73 -6.27
N GLU A 38 -9.73 16.55 -7.25
CA GLU A 38 -10.65 17.60 -7.71
C GLU A 38 -11.71 17.94 -6.66
N ARG A 39 -12.27 16.93 -5.98
CA ARG A 39 -13.34 17.11 -4.99
C ARG A 39 -12.84 17.66 -3.65
N HIS A 40 -11.61 17.31 -3.27
CA HIS A 40 -10.97 17.69 -2.01
C HIS A 40 -9.63 18.38 -2.29
N PRO A 41 -9.62 19.68 -2.62
CA PRO A 41 -8.37 20.41 -2.85
C PRO A 41 -7.41 20.39 -1.64
N ASP A 42 -7.96 20.25 -0.44
CA ASP A 42 -7.27 20.14 0.84
C ASP A 42 -6.87 18.70 1.22
N LEU A 43 -7.06 17.72 0.33
CA LEU A 43 -6.68 16.32 0.59
C LEU A 43 -5.19 16.24 0.96
N ALA A 44 -4.92 15.76 2.18
CA ALA A 44 -3.58 15.72 2.75
C ALA A 44 -2.87 14.37 2.56
N ALA A 45 -3.63 13.28 2.44
CA ALA A 45 -3.06 11.94 2.36
C ALA A 45 -3.92 10.94 1.58
N ILE A 46 -3.27 9.96 0.97
CA ILE A 46 -3.89 8.74 0.43
C ILE A 46 -3.21 7.53 1.05
N TYR A 47 -4.01 6.60 1.58
CA TYR A 47 -3.55 5.27 1.96
C TYR A 47 -4.21 4.24 1.05
N ASN A 48 -3.39 3.59 0.24
CA ASN A 48 -3.83 2.52 -0.64
C ASN A 48 -3.48 1.14 -0.04
N VAL A 49 -4.48 0.28 0.12
CA VAL A 49 -4.35 -1.09 0.64
C VAL A 49 -4.26 -2.18 -0.43
N GLY A 50 -4.47 -1.84 -1.70
CA GLY A 50 -4.49 -2.80 -2.82
C GLY A 50 -3.45 -2.50 -3.89
N ALA A 51 -3.67 -3.03 -5.09
CA ALA A 51 -2.83 -2.70 -6.25
C ALA A 51 -3.08 -1.25 -6.72
N GLY A 52 -2.65 -0.85 -7.92
CA GLY A 52 -3.00 0.48 -8.46
C GLY A 52 -2.16 1.67 -7.99
N ASN A 53 -1.11 1.45 -7.18
CA ASN A 53 -0.20 2.52 -6.72
C ASN A 53 0.31 3.41 -7.86
N THR A 54 0.65 2.82 -9.01
CA THR A 54 1.15 3.57 -10.18
C THR A 54 0.08 4.45 -10.82
N GLY A 55 -1.19 4.06 -10.77
CA GLY A 55 -2.31 4.86 -11.27
C GLY A 55 -2.58 6.07 -10.39
N ILE A 56 -2.59 5.87 -9.07
CA ILE A 56 -2.68 6.95 -8.08
C ILE A 56 -1.51 7.92 -8.24
N ALA A 57 -0.28 7.39 -8.31
CA ALA A 57 0.92 8.21 -8.51
C ALA A 57 0.87 9.03 -9.80
N ARG A 58 0.34 8.47 -10.90
CA ARG A 58 0.12 9.22 -12.14
C ARG A 58 -0.83 10.41 -11.92
N ALA A 59 -1.96 10.19 -11.25
CA ALA A 59 -2.91 11.25 -10.93
C ALA A 59 -2.27 12.36 -10.08
N LEU A 60 -1.50 11.98 -9.05
CA LEU A 60 -0.78 12.93 -8.20
C LEU A 60 0.24 13.76 -8.97
N LYS A 61 1.00 13.15 -9.87
CA LYS A 61 1.98 13.85 -10.72
C LYS A 61 1.30 14.85 -11.65
N GLU A 62 0.23 14.44 -12.32
CA GLU A 62 -0.50 15.30 -13.26
C GLU A 62 -1.21 16.48 -12.57
N HIS A 63 -1.67 16.30 -11.34
CA HIS A 63 -2.26 17.38 -10.54
C HIS A 63 -1.21 18.24 -9.80
N GLY A 64 0.08 17.98 -9.98
CA GLY A 64 1.16 18.71 -9.29
C GLY A 64 1.19 18.46 -7.77
N ARG A 65 0.65 17.32 -7.31
CA ARG A 65 0.51 16.94 -5.89
C ARG A 65 1.50 15.87 -5.44
N ALA A 66 2.35 15.35 -6.33
CA ALA A 66 3.25 14.24 -6.06
C ALA A 66 4.19 14.44 -4.85
N GLN A 67 4.59 15.68 -4.52
CA GLN A 67 5.50 15.96 -3.39
C GLN A 67 4.82 16.78 -2.28
N SER A 68 3.50 16.98 -2.36
CA SER A 68 2.73 17.83 -1.43
C SER A 68 1.56 17.10 -0.78
N MET A 69 1.60 15.77 -0.81
CA MET A 69 0.59 14.90 -0.23
C MET A 69 1.28 13.65 0.30
N VAL A 70 0.85 13.14 1.45
CA VAL A 70 1.36 11.88 1.98
C VAL A 70 0.72 10.71 1.21
N PHE A 71 1.53 9.85 0.62
CA PHE A 71 1.05 8.66 -0.08
C PHE A 71 1.66 7.38 0.51
N LEU A 72 0.78 6.50 1.01
CA LEU A 72 1.14 5.21 1.57
C LEU A 72 0.56 4.08 0.72
N GLY A 73 1.34 3.04 0.49
CA GLY A 73 0.95 1.86 -0.27
C GLY A 73 1.27 0.54 0.45
N HIS A 74 1.08 -0.56 -0.26
CA HIS A 74 1.54 -1.89 0.15
C HIS A 74 2.51 -2.46 -0.87
N GLU A 75 3.38 -3.34 -0.38
CA GLU A 75 4.35 -4.16 -1.09
C GLU A 75 5.46 -3.43 -1.85
N VAL A 76 6.66 -3.97 -1.72
CA VAL A 76 7.81 -3.58 -2.52
C VAL A 76 7.76 -4.28 -3.88
N THR A 77 7.58 -3.47 -4.92
CA THR A 77 7.58 -3.86 -6.34
C THR A 77 8.48 -2.88 -7.10
N ASP A 78 8.88 -3.20 -8.33
CA ASP A 78 9.66 -2.25 -9.15
C ASP A 78 8.95 -0.90 -9.27
N GLY A 79 7.62 -0.93 -9.46
CA GLY A 79 6.82 0.29 -9.55
C GLY A 79 6.79 1.10 -8.24
N THR A 80 6.65 0.46 -7.07
CA THR A 80 6.67 1.19 -5.80
C THR A 80 8.08 1.63 -5.41
N LYS A 81 9.13 0.91 -5.80
CA LYS A 81 10.52 1.34 -5.63
C LYS A 81 10.81 2.64 -6.36
N ASP A 82 10.43 2.74 -7.63
CA ASP A 82 10.62 3.97 -8.42
C ASP A 82 9.89 5.17 -7.78
N LEU A 83 8.68 4.93 -7.26
CA LEU A 83 7.87 5.97 -6.60
C LEU A 83 8.42 6.38 -5.23
N LEU A 84 9.02 5.45 -4.47
CA LEU A 84 9.72 5.77 -3.23
C LEU A 84 10.96 6.63 -3.53
N LEU A 85 11.72 6.26 -4.56
CA LEU A 85 12.94 6.97 -4.96
C LEU A 85 12.65 8.38 -5.50
N ASP A 86 11.57 8.55 -6.27
CA ASP A 86 11.17 9.87 -6.79
C ASP A 86 10.38 10.70 -5.77
N GLY A 87 10.03 10.13 -4.62
CA GLY A 87 9.33 10.78 -3.52
C GLY A 87 7.82 10.95 -3.71
N THR A 88 7.23 10.38 -4.77
CA THR A 88 5.77 10.38 -4.96
C THR A 88 5.06 9.48 -3.95
N LEU A 89 5.73 8.42 -3.51
CA LEU A 89 5.27 7.50 -2.47
C LEU A 89 6.18 7.65 -1.25
N ASP A 90 5.62 7.85 -0.07
CA ASP A 90 6.40 8.10 1.15
C ASP A 90 6.84 6.80 1.82
N ALA A 91 5.95 5.81 1.85
CA ALA A 91 6.25 4.49 2.39
C ALA A 91 5.33 3.40 1.83
N VAL A 92 5.81 2.16 1.90
CA VAL A 92 4.97 0.97 1.77
C VAL A 92 5.03 0.11 3.02
N ILE A 93 3.92 -0.55 3.34
CA ILE A 93 3.90 -1.67 4.28
C ILE A 93 4.19 -2.92 3.46
N ASP A 94 5.30 -3.59 3.72
CA ASP A 94 5.70 -4.83 3.05
C ASP A 94 5.44 -6.04 3.95
N GLN A 95 4.72 -7.03 3.40
CA GLN A 95 4.39 -8.27 4.11
C GLN A 95 5.28 -9.46 3.71
N ASN A 96 6.24 -9.25 2.80
CA ASN A 96 7.06 -10.31 2.20
C ASN A 96 6.20 -11.44 1.57
N PRO A 97 5.59 -11.19 0.40
CA PRO A 97 4.71 -12.16 -0.28
C PRO A 97 5.42 -13.48 -0.64
N ARG A 98 6.75 -13.49 -0.70
CA ARG A 98 7.55 -14.72 -0.89
C ARG A 98 7.42 -15.66 0.31
N VAL A 99 7.45 -15.13 1.53
CA VAL A 99 7.24 -15.93 2.75
C VAL A 99 5.82 -16.46 2.76
N GLU A 100 4.83 -15.62 2.48
CA GLU A 100 3.42 -16.04 2.42
C GLU A 100 3.19 -17.22 1.46
N ALA A 101 3.71 -17.11 0.24
CA ALA A 101 3.60 -18.17 -0.76
C ALA A 101 4.29 -19.47 -0.30
N ARG A 102 5.49 -19.36 0.29
CA ARG A 102 6.23 -20.52 0.82
C ARG A 102 5.44 -21.21 1.93
N GLU A 103 4.91 -20.45 2.88
CA GLU A 103 4.17 -20.98 4.01
C GLU A 103 2.84 -21.63 3.58
N ALA A 104 2.16 -21.05 2.60
CA ALA A 104 0.96 -21.64 2.01
C ALA A 104 1.27 -23.00 1.36
N LEU A 105 2.34 -23.08 0.57
CA LEU A 105 2.77 -24.34 -0.07
C LEU A 105 3.19 -25.39 0.95
N ASN A 106 3.93 -24.99 1.99
CA ASN A 106 4.34 -25.90 3.06
C ASN A 106 3.12 -26.46 3.81
N THR A 107 2.17 -25.59 4.15
CA THR A 107 0.92 -25.99 4.82
C THR A 107 0.15 -27.02 4.00
N LEU A 108 -0.06 -26.74 2.70
CA LEU A 108 -0.76 -27.66 1.79
C LEU A 108 -0.01 -28.99 1.63
N THR A 109 1.32 -28.94 1.48
CA THR A 109 2.14 -30.15 1.31
C THR A 109 2.11 -31.05 2.54
N HIS A 110 2.20 -30.48 3.74
CA HIS A 110 2.13 -31.24 4.98
C HIS A 110 0.74 -31.81 5.22
N ALA A 111 -0.32 -31.05 4.92
CA ALA A 111 -1.70 -31.51 5.02
C ALA A 111 -1.96 -32.75 4.15
N VAL A 112 -1.53 -32.73 2.88
CA VAL A 112 -1.68 -33.88 1.96
C VAL A 112 -0.89 -35.11 2.44
N ARG A 113 0.21 -34.91 3.16
CA ARG A 113 1.06 -35.99 3.71
C ARG A 113 0.67 -36.44 5.11
N GLY A 114 -0.32 -35.81 5.74
CA GLY A 114 -0.68 -36.07 7.14
C GLY A 114 0.42 -35.72 8.14
N LEU A 115 1.29 -34.77 7.80
CA LEU A 115 2.39 -34.33 8.66
C LEU A 115 1.99 -33.04 9.41
N PRO A 116 2.46 -32.82 10.65
CA PRO A 116 2.29 -31.54 11.32
C PRO A 116 3.14 -30.45 10.65
N TYR A 117 2.66 -29.21 10.67
CA TYR A 117 3.42 -28.04 10.23
C TYR A 117 3.16 -26.86 11.16
N GLU A 118 4.23 -26.16 11.53
CA GLU A 118 4.14 -24.91 12.29
C GLU A 118 4.31 -23.73 11.34
N LEU A 119 3.30 -22.87 11.29
CA LEU A 119 3.27 -21.72 10.39
C LEU A 119 4.25 -20.64 10.86
N HIS A 120 5.17 -20.23 9.99
CA HIS A 120 6.02 -19.08 10.23
C HIS A 120 5.34 -17.81 9.72
N GLN A 121 4.83 -16.97 10.63
CA GLN A 121 4.16 -15.74 10.24
C GLN A 121 5.09 -14.80 9.43
N PRO A 122 4.61 -14.22 8.33
CA PRO A 122 5.34 -13.16 7.63
C PRO A 122 5.61 -11.98 8.57
N ARG A 123 6.74 -11.31 8.36
CA ARG A 123 7.08 -10.09 9.11
C ARG A 123 6.58 -8.88 8.34
N LEU A 124 5.85 -8.01 9.02
CA LEU A 124 5.49 -6.70 8.50
C LEU A 124 6.69 -5.76 8.63
N GLN A 125 7.01 -5.04 7.56
CA GLN A 125 8.05 -4.01 7.55
C GLN A 125 7.50 -2.74 6.92
N VAL A 126 7.92 -1.59 7.41
CA VAL A 126 7.65 -0.31 6.74
C VAL A 126 8.89 0.05 5.94
N ILE A 127 8.70 0.21 4.64
CA ILE A 127 9.76 0.53 3.68
C ILE A 127 9.60 1.98 3.24
N PHE A 128 10.62 2.77 3.52
CA PHE A 128 10.85 4.13 3.08
C PHE A 128 11.91 4.14 1.97
N LYS A 129 12.16 5.30 1.37
CA LYS A 129 13.24 5.44 0.37
C LYS A 129 14.63 5.08 0.94
N GLU A 130 14.85 5.27 2.24
CA GLU A 130 16.15 5.06 2.90
C GLU A 130 16.46 3.58 3.18
N ASN A 131 15.46 2.70 3.18
CA ASN A 131 15.62 1.29 3.53
C ASN A 131 15.07 0.34 2.46
N ILE A 132 14.99 0.80 1.20
CA ILE A 132 14.61 -0.04 0.07
C ILE A 132 15.54 -1.27 0.03
N PRO A 133 15.00 -2.50 0.02
CA PRO A 133 15.82 -3.70 -0.06
C PRO A 133 16.63 -3.74 -1.35
N GLU A 134 17.93 -3.98 -1.21
CA GLU A 134 18.80 -4.45 -2.30
C GLU A 134 18.28 -5.84 -2.71
N ILE A 135 17.89 -6.01 -3.98
CA ILE A 135 17.44 -7.30 -4.51
C ILE A 135 18.67 -8.13 -4.88
#